data_AF-A0A2R6M5Q4-F1
#
_entry.id   AF-A0A2R6M5Q4-F1
#
_cell.length_a   1.000
_cell.length_b   1.000
_cell.length_c   1.000
_cell.angle_alpha   90.00
_cell.angle_beta   90.00
_cell.angle_gamma   90.00
#
_symmetry.space_group_name_H-M   'P 1'
#
loop_
_entity.id
_entity.type
_entity.pdbx_description
1 polymer ?
#
loop_
_entity_poly.entity_id
_entity_poly.type
_entity_poly.pdbx_seq_one_letter_code
_entity_poly.pdbx_strand_id
1 'polypeptide(L)'
;MDLRETLRIAGRSIRSHKLRSVLTVIGVVIGIASVVTFATFGASVEADIVGEIGSTTASNVYVLPTPGGEDDGDGGPGPGIGGLAQPVFTTGDVEGLREIEGVREALPRGNVRVSALSHANDTVSRSQITATTPASFPADAIVEGRAFDSGKREVVVSGAATRAFETNLSVGENLTITRANGEPTSVEVVGIANRTTGQFSFASFAGQPRFYVPIDPFYETTIESPSVGVNQRAYPQVTVVAEPARIETVKGDIQAFLGDSDAAELKPDSVDLAARTSGDFVEDIQDIINQVTRFVTGIAVIALIVGAIGIANIMLVSVTERTREIGIMKAVGARNRDVMGLFLAEATVLGGAGAIV
;
A
#
# COMPACT_ATOMS: atom_id res chain seq x y z
N MET A 1 -47.62 -4.91 31.97
CA MET A 1 -46.93 -6.19 32.23
C MET A 1 -45.55 -5.89 32.82
N ASP A 2 -45.05 -6.74 33.71
CA ASP A 2 -43.67 -6.61 34.22
C ASP A 2 -42.65 -6.93 33.12
N LEU A 3 -41.60 -6.12 33.02
CA LEU A 3 -40.56 -6.22 31.98
C LEU A 3 -39.90 -7.62 31.94
N ARG A 4 -39.76 -8.25 33.12
CA ARG A 4 -39.23 -9.61 33.25
C ARG A 4 -40.16 -10.66 32.63
N GLU A 5 -41.46 -10.48 32.74
CA GLU A 5 -42.44 -11.42 32.21
C GLU A 5 -42.54 -11.30 30.69
N THR A 6 -42.48 -10.07 30.16
CA THR A 6 -42.39 -9.81 28.72
C THR A 6 -41.17 -10.47 28.08
N LEU A 7 -39.99 -10.34 28.69
CA LEU A 7 -38.77 -11.01 28.22
C LEU A 7 -38.85 -12.53 28.30
N ARG A 8 -39.46 -13.07 29.37
CA ARG A 8 -39.63 -14.52 29.55
C ARG A 8 -40.55 -15.13 28.49
N ILE A 9 -41.61 -14.42 28.13
CA ILE A 9 -42.56 -14.85 27.09
C ILE A 9 -41.90 -14.77 25.71
N ALA A 10 -41.21 -13.66 25.41
CA ALA A 10 -40.44 -13.50 24.17
C ALA A 10 -39.39 -14.62 23.98
N GLY A 11 -38.65 -14.96 25.05
CA GLY A 11 -37.65 -16.03 24.99
C GLY A 11 -38.25 -17.43 24.70
N ARG A 12 -39.45 -17.74 25.21
CA ARG A 12 -40.14 -18.99 24.84
C ARG A 12 -40.59 -19.00 23.39
N SER A 13 -41.05 -17.85 22.90
CA SER A 13 -41.49 -17.68 21.50
C SER A 13 -40.38 -17.98 20.51
N ILE A 14 -39.21 -17.36 20.71
CA ILE A 14 -38.04 -17.56 19.86
C ILE A 14 -37.63 -19.04 19.83
N ARG A 15 -37.72 -19.71 20.98
CA ARG A 15 -37.33 -21.11 21.13
C ARG A 15 -38.30 -22.10 20.44
N SER A 16 -39.54 -21.71 20.16
CA SER A 16 -40.49 -22.55 19.42
C SER A 16 -40.24 -22.53 17.90
N HIS A 17 -39.66 -21.45 17.36
CA HIS A 17 -39.40 -21.29 15.91
C HIS A 17 -37.90 -21.17 15.57
N LYS A 18 -37.12 -22.17 16.02
CA LYS A 18 -35.65 -22.16 15.96
C LYS A 18 -35.08 -21.86 14.57
N LEU A 19 -35.54 -22.52 13.51
CA LEU A 19 -34.99 -22.36 12.17
C LEU A 19 -35.15 -20.91 11.66
N ARG A 20 -36.32 -20.33 11.92
CA ARG A 20 -36.67 -18.98 11.49
C ARG A 20 -35.83 -17.95 12.23
N SER A 21 -35.75 -18.06 13.55
CA SER A 21 -34.92 -17.18 14.38
C SER A 21 -33.43 -17.28 14.05
N VAL A 22 -32.91 -18.48 13.78
CA VAL A 22 -31.51 -18.68 13.37
C VAL A 22 -31.22 -17.98 12.04
N LEU A 23 -32.10 -18.13 11.03
CA LEU A 23 -31.88 -17.50 9.73
C LEU A 23 -31.91 -15.96 9.82
N THR A 24 -32.73 -15.38 10.70
CA THR A 24 -32.73 -13.92 10.94
C THR A 24 -31.44 -13.45 11.58
N VAL A 25 -31.00 -14.18 12.62
CA VAL A 25 -29.78 -13.85 13.37
C VAL A 25 -28.58 -13.95 12.44
N ILE A 26 -28.49 -14.97 11.59
CA ILE A 26 -27.40 -15.10 10.59
C ILE A 26 -27.34 -13.88 9.66
N GLY A 27 -28.48 -13.38 9.18
CA GLY A 27 -28.49 -12.19 8.32
C GLY A 27 -27.93 -10.95 9.01
N VAL A 28 -28.29 -10.74 10.28
CA VAL A 28 -27.77 -9.64 11.11
C VAL A 28 -26.27 -9.81 11.39
N VAL A 29 -25.87 -11.02 11.80
CA VAL A 29 -24.47 -11.37 12.11
C VAL A 29 -23.58 -11.15 10.89
N ILE A 30 -23.95 -11.68 9.71
CA ILE A 30 -23.14 -11.52 8.49
C ILE A 30 -23.01 -10.04 8.10
N GLY A 31 -24.11 -9.27 8.19
CA GLY A 31 -24.09 -7.84 7.89
C GLY A 31 -23.14 -7.05 8.80
N ILE A 32 -23.26 -7.23 10.12
CA ILE A 32 -22.45 -6.53 11.12
C ILE A 32 -20.99 -7.01 11.05
N ALA A 33 -20.76 -8.33 11.00
CA ALA A 33 -19.42 -8.90 10.95
C ALA A 33 -18.63 -8.41 9.73
N SER A 34 -19.28 -8.30 8.56
CA SER A 34 -18.64 -7.77 7.36
C SER A 34 -18.14 -6.34 7.56
N VAL A 35 -18.97 -5.45 8.13
CA VAL A 35 -18.56 -4.06 8.41
C VAL A 35 -17.37 -4.00 9.33
N VAL A 36 -17.48 -4.67 10.48
CA VAL A 36 -16.47 -4.61 11.53
C VAL A 36 -15.15 -5.17 11.02
N THR A 37 -15.20 -6.27 10.27
CA THR A 37 -14.00 -6.89 9.67
C THR A 37 -13.32 -5.93 8.70
N PHE A 38 -14.06 -5.35 7.75
CA PHE A 38 -13.47 -4.43 6.77
C PHE A 38 -12.98 -3.12 7.38
N ALA A 39 -13.72 -2.55 8.33
CA ALA A 39 -13.30 -1.33 9.03
C ALA A 39 -12.02 -1.56 9.85
N THR A 40 -11.95 -2.70 10.56
CA THR A 40 -10.76 -3.07 11.34
C THR A 40 -9.58 -3.37 10.44
N PHE A 41 -9.81 -4.06 9.32
CA PHE A 41 -8.79 -4.33 8.31
C PHE A 41 -8.22 -3.04 7.72
N GLY A 42 -9.07 -2.10 7.32
CA GLY A 42 -8.64 -0.79 6.79
C GLY A 42 -7.76 -0.03 7.80
N ALA A 43 -8.21 0.05 9.05
CA ALA A 43 -7.43 0.70 10.11
C ALA A 43 -6.10 -0.02 10.43
N SER A 44 -6.07 -1.35 10.35
CA SER A 44 -4.84 -2.13 10.54
C SER A 44 -3.84 -1.88 9.42
N VAL A 45 -4.30 -1.92 8.17
CA VAL A 45 -3.44 -1.65 7.00
C VAL A 45 -2.89 -0.22 7.07
N GLU A 46 -3.73 0.75 7.45
CA GLU A 46 -3.28 2.13 7.65
C GLU A 46 -2.20 2.23 8.73
N ALA A 47 -2.41 1.60 9.89
CA ALA A 47 -1.44 1.61 10.99
C ALA A 47 -0.10 0.96 10.60
N ASP A 48 -0.15 -0.16 9.87
CA ASP A 48 1.04 -0.85 9.36
C ASP A 48 1.82 0.03 8.37
N ILE A 49 1.11 0.74 7.47
CA ILE A 49 1.74 1.63 6.48
C ILE A 49 2.38 2.85 7.15
N VAL A 50 1.67 3.51 8.07
CA VAL A 50 2.20 4.66 8.81
C VAL A 50 3.40 4.23 9.67
N GLY A 51 3.35 3.04 10.26
CA GLY A 51 4.45 2.47 11.05
C GLY A 51 5.72 2.21 10.24
N GLU A 52 5.60 1.88 8.94
CA GLU A 52 6.73 1.63 8.03
C GLU A 52 7.39 2.94 7.53
N ILE A 53 6.74 4.11 7.70
CA ILE A 53 7.41 5.40 7.52
C ILE A 53 8.36 5.65 8.71
N GLY A 54 9.50 4.97 8.71
CA GLY A 54 10.58 5.28 9.64
C GLY A 54 11.09 6.71 9.46
N SER A 55 11.74 7.26 10.49
CA SER A 55 12.27 8.62 10.50
C SER A 55 13.23 8.95 9.34
N THR A 56 13.91 7.94 8.79
CA THR A 56 14.86 8.11 7.67
C THR A 56 14.16 8.34 6.33
N THR A 57 12.98 7.75 6.11
CA THR A 57 12.22 7.92 4.85
C THR A 57 11.38 9.20 4.86
N ALA A 58 11.10 9.73 6.05
CA ALA A 58 10.42 11.01 6.22
C ALA A 58 11.16 12.15 5.51
N SER A 59 12.49 12.11 5.45
CA SER A 59 13.30 13.15 4.79
C SER A 59 13.55 12.95 3.29
N ASN A 60 12.92 11.96 2.66
CA ASN A 60 13.11 11.69 1.25
C ASN A 60 12.02 12.37 0.42
N VAL A 61 12.46 13.11 -0.61
CA VAL A 61 11.62 13.60 -1.71
C VAL A 61 11.97 12.79 -2.95
N TYR A 62 11.00 12.06 -3.46
CA TYR A 62 11.10 11.25 -4.66
C TYR A 62 10.76 12.10 -5.87
N VAL A 63 11.72 12.20 -6.78
CA VAL A 63 11.59 12.91 -8.06
C VAL A 63 11.43 11.85 -9.13
N LEU A 64 10.22 11.76 -9.69
CA LEU A 64 9.87 10.74 -10.66
C LEU A 64 8.89 11.27 -11.73
N PRO A 65 8.83 10.64 -12.90
CA PRO A 65 7.81 10.90 -13.88
C PRO A 65 6.52 10.19 -13.43
N THR A 66 5.42 10.93 -13.34
CA THR A 66 4.07 10.41 -13.06
C THR A 66 3.23 10.48 -14.32
N PRO A 67 2.28 9.56 -14.54
CA PRO A 67 1.29 9.73 -15.61
C PRO A 67 0.65 11.12 -15.51
N GLY A 68 0.68 11.86 -16.61
CA GLY A 68 0.19 13.23 -16.73
C GLY A 68 -0.83 13.33 -17.86
N GLY A 69 -1.91 14.08 -17.62
CA GLY A 69 -3.01 14.25 -18.58
C GLY A 69 -4.36 14.32 -17.89
N GLU A 70 -5.20 15.24 -18.36
CA GLU A 70 -6.64 15.20 -18.08
C GLU A 70 -7.18 13.83 -18.54
N ASP A 71 -8.13 13.33 -17.75
CA ASP A 71 -8.87 12.08 -17.86
C ASP A 71 -9.54 11.89 -19.23
N ASP A 72 -8.77 11.69 -20.29
CA ASP A 72 -9.26 11.11 -21.54
C ASP A 72 -9.29 9.61 -21.32
N GLY A 73 -10.49 9.08 -21.07
CA GLY A 73 -10.79 7.73 -20.59
C GLY A 73 -10.36 6.53 -21.46
N ASP A 74 -9.21 6.60 -22.13
CA ASP A 74 -8.50 5.46 -22.69
C ASP A 74 -7.42 5.01 -21.69
N GLY A 75 -7.87 4.31 -20.66
CA GLY A 75 -7.08 3.79 -19.55
C GLY A 75 -6.09 2.68 -19.96
N GLY A 76 -5.09 3.04 -20.76
CA GLY A 76 -3.85 2.27 -20.80
C GLY A 76 -3.18 2.38 -19.43
N PRO A 77 -2.64 1.28 -18.85
CA PRO A 77 -1.88 1.37 -17.61
C PRO A 77 -0.69 2.29 -17.86
N GLY A 78 -0.77 3.53 -17.37
CA GLY A 78 0.39 4.40 -17.22
C GLY A 78 1.48 3.62 -16.48
N PRO A 79 2.77 3.96 -16.63
CA PRO A 79 3.84 3.21 -16.00
C PRO A 79 3.53 3.09 -14.51
N GLY A 80 3.06 1.90 -14.11
CA GLY A 80 2.71 1.66 -12.73
C GLY A 80 3.95 1.79 -11.86
N ILE A 81 3.81 1.51 -10.57
CA ILE A 81 4.89 1.45 -9.57
C ILE A 81 5.88 0.26 -9.85
N GLY A 82 6.02 -0.13 -11.12
CA GLY A 82 6.87 -1.20 -11.65
C GLY A 82 7.08 -1.14 -13.18
N GLY A 83 6.58 -0.12 -13.89
CA GLY A 83 6.94 0.14 -15.28
C GLY A 83 8.33 0.78 -15.36
N LEU A 84 9.11 0.47 -16.40
CA LEU A 84 10.38 1.16 -16.65
C LEU A 84 10.08 2.63 -16.98
N ALA A 85 10.13 3.50 -15.96
CA ALA A 85 10.11 4.93 -16.19
C ALA A 85 11.24 5.27 -17.17
N GLN A 86 10.92 6.10 -18.17
CA GLN A 86 11.92 6.52 -19.13
C GLN A 86 12.97 7.38 -18.40
N PRO A 87 14.26 7.22 -18.72
CA PRO A 87 15.31 8.02 -18.12
C PRO A 87 15.25 9.44 -18.68
N VAL A 88 14.70 10.36 -17.90
CA VAL A 88 14.53 11.78 -18.29
C VAL A 88 15.42 12.71 -17.48
N PHE A 89 15.85 12.32 -16.28
CA PHE A 89 16.66 13.18 -15.41
C PHE A 89 18.14 13.08 -15.77
N THR A 90 18.71 14.13 -16.36
CA THR A 90 20.11 14.14 -16.77
C THR A 90 21.06 14.27 -15.56
N THR A 91 22.36 14.14 -15.80
CA THR A 91 23.35 14.36 -14.73
C THR A 91 23.37 15.83 -14.30
N GLY A 92 23.13 16.76 -15.25
CA GLY A 92 22.91 18.17 -14.96
C GLY A 92 21.72 18.40 -14.04
N ASP A 93 20.58 17.73 -14.28
CA ASP A 93 19.42 17.82 -13.38
C ASP A 93 19.75 17.32 -11.96
N VAL A 94 20.48 16.20 -11.84
CA VAL A 94 20.90 15.65 -10.54
C VAL A 94 21.81 16.62 -9.79
N GLU A 95 22.72 17.31 -10.49
CA GLU A 95 23.59 18.33 -9.90
C GLU A 95 22.80 19.58 -9.49
N GLY A 96 21.89 20.07 -10.34
CA GLY A 96 21.02 21.19 -10.01
C GLY A 96 20.14 20.92 -8.79
N LEU A 97 19.61 19.70 -8.64
CA LEU A 97 18.88 19.28 -7.45
C LEU A 97 19.72 19.32 -6.17
N ARG A 98 21.04 19.11 -6.24
CA ARG A 98 21.93 19.20 -5.07
C ARG A 98 22.19 20.63 -4.62
N GLU A 99 22.05 21.60 -5.52
CA GLU A 99 22.29 23.01 -5.24
C GLU A 99 21.10 23.70 -4.54
N ILE A 100 19.92 23.05 -4.53
CA ILE A 100 18.73 23.55 -3.85
C ILE A 100 18.97 23.63 -2.32
N GLU A 101 18.62 24.77 -1.73
CA GLU A 101 18.82 25.01 -0.31
C GLU A 101 18.04 24.00 0.56
N GLY A 102 18.72 23.35 1.50
CA GLY A 102 18.11 22.33 2.37
C GLY A 102 18.14 20.91 1.79
N VAL A 103 18.70 20.73 0.59
CA VAL A 103 19.07 19.40 0.07
C VAL A 103 20.40 18.96 0.67
N ARG A 104 20.41 17.77 1.29
CA ARG A 104 21.62 17.15 1.84
C ARG A 104 22.32 16.26 0.83
N GLU A 105 21.56 15.54 0.01
CA GLU A 105 22.08 14.60 -0.97
C GLU A 105 21.07 14.40 -2.10
N ALA A 106 21.54 14.20 -3.34
CA ALA A 106 20.72 13.73 -4.45
C ALA A 106 21.26 12.39 -4.95
N LEU A 107 20.39 11.38 -4.87
CA LEU A 107 20.67 9.98 -5.12
C LEU A 107 20.01 9.55 -6.44
N PRO A 108 20.73 9.59 -7.58
CA PRO A 108 20.21 9.06 -8.83
C PRO A 108 20.05 7.54 -8.75
N ARG A 109 19.03 7.03 -9.43
CA ARG A 109 18.72 5.60 -9.51
C ARG A 109 18.57 5.16 -10.95
N GLY A 110 19.47 4.30 -11.41
CA GLY A 110 19.42 3.66 -12.73
C GLY A 110 18.83 2.25 -12.64
N ASN A 111 18.13 1.83 -13.69
CA ASN A 111 17.67 0.45 -13.84
C ASN A 111 18.61 -0.31 -14.77
N VAL A 112 19.33 -1.30 -14.23
CA VAL A 112 20.21 -2.17 -15.01
C VAL A 112 19.45 -3.44 -15.36
N ARG A 113 19.18 -3.64 -16.66
CA ARG A 113 18.46 -4.81 -17.15
C ARG A 113 19.34 -6.06 -17.06
N VAL A 114 18.85 -7.05 -16.34
CA VAL A 114 19.51 -8.35 -16.18
C VAL A 114 18.56 -9.45 -16.65
N SER A 115 19.11 -10.60 -17.00
CA SER A 115 18.34 -11.80 -17.36
C SER A 115 18.38 -12.83 -16.22
N ALA A 116 19.49 -12.89 -15.49
CA ALA A 116 19.70 -13.82 -14.40
C ALA A 116 20.70 -13.27 -13.37
N LEU A 117 20.50 -13.65 -12.12
CA LEU A 117 21.49 -13.55 -11.06
C LEU A 117 21.83 -14.97 -10.61
N SER A 118 23.10 -15.34 -10.63
CA SER A 118 23.55 -16.68 -10.30
C SER A 118 24.55 -16.66 -9.15
N HIS A 119 24.38 -17.57 -8.21
CA HIS A 119 25.29 -17.78 -7.10
C HIS A 119 25.48 -19.29 -6.90
N ALA A 120 26.74 -19.73 -6.82
CA ALA A 120 27.09 -21.15 -6.83
C ALA A 120 26.44 -21.91 -8.01
N ASN A 121 25.55 -22.88 -7.74
CA ASN A 121 24.79 -23.64 -8.74
C ASN A 121 23.33 -23.19 -8.85
N ASP A 122 22.93 -22.12 -8.16
CA ASP A 122 21.57 -21.61 -8.17
C ASP A 122 21.45 -20.34 -9.02
N THR A 123 20.32 -20.17 -9.68
CA THR A 123 20.05 -19.06 -10.57
C THR A 123 18.64 -18.53 -10.37
N VAL A 124 18.56 -17.25 -10.02
CA VAL A 124 17.31 -16.53 -9.85
C VAL A 124 17.08 -15.67 -11.09
N SER A 125 15.98 -15.96 -11.78
CA SER A 125 15.51 -15.12 -12.89
C SER A 125 15.08 -13.75 -12.37
N ARG A 126 15.66 -12.70 -12.95
CA ARG A 126 15.43 -11.29 -12.59
C ARG A 126 15.37 -10.47 -13.85
N SER A 127 14.54 -9.42 -13.85
CA SER A 127 14.45 -8.48 -14.97
C SER A 127 15.34 -7.25 -14.80
N GLN A 128 15.63 -6.86 -13.55
CA GLN A 128 16.42 -5.66 -13.27
C GLN A 128 17.07 -5.66 -11.88
N ILE A 129 18.16 -4.90 -11.78
CA ILE A 129 18.81 -4.49 -10.53
C ILE A 129 18.97 -2.97 -10.51
N THR A 130 19.18 -2.38 -9.34
CA THR A 130 19.25 -0.92 -9.19
C THR A 130 20.71 -0.46 -9.15
N ALA A 131 21.06 0.47 -10.03
CA ALA A 131 22.32 1.20 -9.96
C ALA A 131 22.13 2.49 -9.16
N THR A 132 23.00 2.77 -8.20
CA THR A 132 22.94 3.99 -7.39
C THR A 132 24.33 4.40 -6.86
N THR A 133 24.41 5.43 -6.04
CA THR A 133 25.65 5.92 -5.43
C THR A 133 25.90 5.26 -4.07
N PRO A 134 27.16 5.23 -3.58
CA PRO A 134 27.48 4.73 -2.23
C PRO A 134 26.74 5.47 -1.11
N ALA A 135 26.41 6.75 -1.30
CA ALA A 135 25.68 7.59 -0.36
C ALA A 135 24.25 7.08 -0.04
N SER A 136 23.72 6.17 -0.87
CA SER A 136 22.46 5.47 -0.60
C SER A 136 22.51 4.53 0.62
N PHE A 137 23.71 4.23 1.16
CA PHE A 137 23.93 3.29 2.26
C PHE A 137 24.66 3.96 3.43
N PRO A 138 23.96 4.70 4.29
CA PRO A 138 24.55 5.21 5.53
C PRO A 138 24.92 4.04 6.46
N ALA A 139 25.85 4.27 7.39
CA ALA A 139 26.44 3.20 8.20
C ALA A 139 25.39 2.40 9.03
N ASP A 140 24.30 3.04 9.44
CA ASP A 140 23.19 2.42 10.19
C ASP A 140 22.21 1.61 9.32
N ALA A 141 22.35 1.68 8.00
CA ALA A 141 21.55 0.91 7.06
C ALA A 141 22.15 -0.46 6.75
N ILE A 142 23.46 -0.62 6.98
CA ILE A 142 24.23 -1.84 6.71
C ILE A 142 24.22 -2.73 7.95
N VAL A 143 23.76 -3.96 7.76
CA VAL A 143 23.74 -4.99 8.82
C VAL A 143 25.10 -5.68 8.89
N GLU A 144 25.68 -5.96 7.72
CA GLU A 144 26.94 -6.69 7.60
C GLU A 144 27.74 -6.14 6.42
N GLY A 145 29.06 -6.07 6.57
CA GLY A 145 29.97 -5.57 5.53
C GLY A 145 30.01 -4.05 5.44
N ARG A 146 30.01 -3.51 4.22
CA ARG A 146 30.12 -2.08 3.91
C ARG A 146 29.37 -1.70 2.63
N ALA A 147 29.25 -0.40 2.38
CA ALA A 147 28.77 0.09 1.11
C ALA A 147 29.78 -0.26 0.00
N PHE A 148 29.30 -0.36 -1.23
CA PHE A 148 30.17 -0.48 -2.38
C PHE A 148 30.94 0.82 -2.64
N ASP A 149 32.12 0.71 -3.27
CA ASP A 149 32.83 1.87 -3.79
C ASP A 149 32.46 2.13 -5.25
N SER A 150 32.45 3.42 -5.65
CA SER A 150 32.25 3.81 -7.04
C SER A 150 33.35 3.23 -7.94
N GLY A 151 32.97 2.72 -9.13
CA GLY A 151 33.91 2.20 -10.12
C GLY A 151 34.38 0.76 -9.87
N LYS A 152 33.98 0.12 -8.77
CA LYS A 152 34.28 -1.28 -8.48
C LYS A 152 33.15 -2.21 -8.91
N ARG A 153 33.48 -3.49 -9.12
CA ARG A 153 32.51 -4.55 -9.39
C ARG A 153 32.02 -5.17 -8.09
N GLU A 154 31.29 -4.37 -7.33
CA GLU A 154 30.77 -4.72 -6.00
C GLU A 154 29.23 -4.67 -6.02
N VAL A 155 28.59 -5.41 -5.12
CA VAL A 155 27.13 -5.41 -4.94
C VAL A 155 26.77 -5.34 -3.47
N VAL A 156 25.75 -4.54 -3.15
CA VAL A 156 25.07 -4.54 -1.85
C VAL A 156 23.70 -5.17 -2.03
N VAL A 157 23.33 -6.09 -1.15
CA VAL A 157 22.08 -6.86 -1.26
C VAL A 157 21.16 -6.62 -0.07
N SER A 158 19.85 -6.84 -0.24
CA SER A 158 18.93 -6.82 0.90
C SER A 158 18.98 -8.11 1.72
N GLY A 159 18.55 -8.08 2.98
CA GLY A 159 18.39 -9.30 3.79
C GLY A 159 17.34 -10.30 3.24
N ALA A 160 16.52 -9.91 2.27
CA ALA A 160 15.68 -10.82 1.50
C ALA A 160 16.44 -11.47 0.33
N ALA A 161 17.41 -10.76 -0.27
CA ALA A 161 18.28 -11.26 -1.34
C ALA A 161 19.27 -12.31 -0.86
N THR A 162 19.67 -12.29 0.40
CA THR A 162 20.50 -13.36 0.96
C THR A 162 19.79 -14.71 0.95
N ARG A 163 18.48 -14.72 1.19
CA ARG A 163 17.63 -15.92 1.22
C ARG A 163 16.99 -16.26 -0.13
N ALA A 164 17.33 -15.51 -1.18
CA ALA A 164 16.77 -15.74 -2.51
C ALA A 164 17.41 -16.93 -3.24
N PHE A 165 18.57 -17.40 -2.75
CA PHE A 165 19.33 -18.50 -3.30
C PHE A 165 19.27 -19.72 -2.37
N GLU A 166 19.40 -20.94 -2.91
CA GLU A 166 19.42 -22.19 -2.13
C GLU A 166 20.54 -22.20 -1.08
N THR A 167 21.70 -21.66 -1.45
CA THR A 167 22.79 -21.35 -0.52
C THR A 167 22.72 -19.87 -0.19
N ASN A 168 22.53 -19.54 1.09
CA ASN A 168 22.38 -18.15 1.51
C ASN A 168 23.60 -17.32 1.09
N LEU A 169 23.35 -16.21 0.41
CA LEU A 169 24.40 -15.28 -0.01
C LEU A 169 24.99 -14.55 1.21
N SER A 170 26.32 -14.55 1.32
CA SER A 170 27.07 -13.92 2.41
C SER A 170 28.05 -12.86 1.90
N VAL A 171 28.51 -11.97 2.79
CA VAL A 171 29.53 -10.96 2.44
C VAL A 171 30.87 -11.65 2.11
N GLY A 172 31.54 -11.19 1.05
CA GLY A 172 32.78 -11.73 0.50
C GLY A 172 32.59 -12.81 -0.57
N GLU A 173 31.35 -13.23 -0.83
CA GLU A 173 31.04 -14.18 -1.89
C GLU A 173 30.86 -13.49 -3.24
N ASN A 174 31.02 -14.26 -4.32
CA ASN A 174 30.79 -13.77 -5.67
C ASN A 174 29.36 -14.06 -6.14
N LEU A 175 28.74 -13.04 -6.72
CA LEU A 175 27.48 -13.11 -7.44
C LEU A 175 27.78 -12.91 -8.94
N THR A 176 27.16 -13.70 -9.81
CA THR A 176 27.25 -13.51 -11.25
C THR A 176 26.00 -12.79 -11.74
N ILE A 177 26.20 -11.62 -12.35
CA ILE A 177 25.15 -10.83 -12.97
C ILE A 177 25.18 -11.09 -14.48
N THR A 178 24.14 -11.72 -15.02
CA THR A 178 23.99 -11.90 -16.46
C THR A 178 23.14 -10.75 -16.99
N ARG A 179 23.75 -9.83 -17.75
CA ARG A 179 23.04 -8.70 -18.36
C ARG A 179 22.05 -9.19 -19.42
N ALA A 180 21.14 -8.31 -19.88
CA ALA A 180 20.17 -8.65 -20.93
C ALA A 180 20.82 -9.03 -22.28
N ASN A 181 22.07 -8.61 -22.52
CA ASN A 181 22.87 -9.01 -23.69
C ASN A 181 23.51 -10.41 -23.56
N GLY A 182 23.31 -11.10 -22.43
CA GLY A 182 23.85 -12.43 -22.14
C GLY A 182 25.27 -12.45 -21.58
N GLU A 183 25.91 -11.31 -21.34
CA GLU A 183 27.27 -11.25 -20.81
C GLU A 183 27.29 -11.43 -19.28
N PRO A 184 27.97 -12.49 -18.75
CA PRO A 184 28.08 -12.70 -17.31
C PRO A 184 29.20 -11.83 -16.73
N THR A 185 28.87 -11.06 -15.68
CA THR A 185 29.84 -10.27 -14.92
C THR A 185 29.85 -10.78 -13.48
N SER A 186 31.01 -11.24 -13.00
CA SER A 186 31.20 -11.58 -11.59
C SER A 186 31.41 -10.31 -10.76
N VAL A 187 30.70 -10.22 -9.65
CA VAL A 187 30.74 -9.12 -8.68
C VAL A 187 30.86 -9.65 -7.27
N GLU A 188 31.56 -8.92 -6.41
CA GLU A 188 31.72 -9.28 -5.00
C GLU A 188 30.60 -8.70 -4.15
N VAL A 189 29.99 -9.52 -3.28
CA VAL A 189 29.01 -9.07 -2.30
C VAL A 189 29.73 -8.41 -1.15
N VAL A 190 29.68 -7.09 -1.04
CA VAL A 190 30.43 -6.33 -0.02
C VAL A 190 29.60 -5.91 1.17
N GLY A 191 28.27 -6.00 1.07
CA GLY A 191 27.39 -5.64 2.18
C GLY A 191 25.97 -6.16 2.06
N ILE A 192 25.36 -6.35 3.22
CA ILE A 192 23.94 -6.68 3.37
C ILE A 192 23.26 -5.50 4.08
N ALA A 193 22.31 -4.88 3.40
CA ALA A 193 21.57 -3.73 3.92
C ALA A 193 20.13 -4.13 4.28
N ASN A 194 19.64 -3.64 5.43
CA ASN A 194 18.22 -3.80 5.78
C ASN A 194 17.37 -2.64 5.23
N ARG A 195 18.02 -1.50 4.97
CA ARG A 195 17.40 -0.28 4.46
C ARG A 195 18.30 0.36 3.40
N THR A 196 17.72 1.22 2.57
CA THR A 196 18.47 2.03 1.59
C THR A 196 17.85 3.41 1.56
N THR A 197 18.65 4.46 1.54
CA THR A 197 18.14 5.83 1.43
C THR A 197 17.46 6.03 0.08
N GLY A 198 16.32 6.71 0.07
CA GLY A 198 15.47 6.85 -1.12
C GLY A 198 14.76 5.57 -1.56
N GLN A 199 14.75 4.54 -0.71
CA GLN A 199 13.90 3.39 -0.95
C GLN A 199 12.45 3.75 -0.65
N PHE A 200 11.55 3.50 -1.60
CA PHE A 200 10.13 3.51 -1.32
C PHE A 200 9.82 2.48 -0.23
N SER A 201 9.32 2.96 0.92
CA SER A 201 8.95 2.12 2.07
C SER A 201 8.01 0.98 1.68
N PHE A 202 7.08 1.20 0.75
CA PHE A 202 6.14 0.17 0.28
C PHE A 202 6.83 -1.02 -0.43
N ALA A 203 7.92 -0.79 -1.16
CA ALA A 203 8.63 -1.90 -1.81
C ALA A 203 9.35 -2.83 -0.81
N SER A 204 9.48 -2.42 0.46
CA SER A 204 9.93 -3.30 1.55
C SER A 204 8.80 -4.21 2.07
N PHE A 205 7.53 -3.79 1.98
CA PHE A 205 6.36 -4.60 2.38
C PHE A 205 6.25 -5.91 1.60
N ALA A 206 6.56 -5.88 0.30
CA ALA A 206 6.54 -7.08 -0.54
C ALA A 206 7.70 -8.05 -0.25
N GLY A 207 8.63 -7.71 0.66
CA GLY A 207 9.75 -8.56 1.05
C GLY A 207 10.66 -8.94 -0.12
N GLN A 208 10.62 -8.18 -1.22
CA GLN A 208 11.26 -8.59 -2.45
C GLN A 208 12.78 -8.56 -2.32
N PRO A 209 13.49 -9.56 -2.86
CA PRO A 209 14.94 -9.55 -2.84
C PRO A 209 15.47 -8.44 -3.76
N ARG A 210 16.42 -7.63 -3.27
CA ARG A 210 16.94 -6.43 -3.96
C ARG A 210 18.46 -6.48 -4.04
N PHE A 211 18.98 -5.97 -5.16
CA PHE A 211 20.41 -5.96 -5.49
C PHE A 211 20.76 -4.57 -5.97
N TYR A 212 21.80 -4.00 -5.37
CA TYR A 212 22.27 -2.65 -5.65
C TYR A 212 23.72 -2.69 -6.12
N VAL A 213 23.98 -2.05 -7.26
CA VAL A 213 25.32 -1.93 -7.83
C VAL A 213 25.70 -0.44 -7.95
N PRO A 214 27.00 -0.11 -8.00
CA PRO A 214 27.39 1.25 -8.31
C PRO A 214 26.97 1.63 -9.74
N ILE A 215 26.71 2.93 -9.97
CA ILE A 215 26.46 3.47 -11.31
C ILE A 215 27.61 3.11 -12.26
N ASP A 216 28.86 3.29 -11.83
CA ASP A 216 30.04 2.89 -12.59
C ASP A 216 30.55 1.52 -12.14
N PRO A 217 30.69 0.50 -13.01
CA PRO A 217 30.50 0.50 -14.48
C PRO A 217 29.16 -0.14 -14.94
N PHE A 218 28.12 -0.16 -14.10
CA PHE A 218 26.91 -0.94 -14.40
C PHE A 218 25.81 -0.20 -15.17
N TYR A 219 25.84 1.13 -15.16
CA TYR A 219 24.81 1.98 -15.73
C TYR A 219 25.39 2.93 -16.77
N GLU A 220 25.02 2.69 -18.03
CA GLU A 220 25.60 3.36 -19.20
C GLU A 220 24.52 4.09 -20.04
N THR A 221 23.29 4.21 -19.54
CA THR A 221 22.21 4.87 -20.29
C THR A 221 22.46 6.38 -20.35
N THR A 222 22.58 6.90 -21.56
CA THR A 222 22.79 8.32 -21.84
C THR A 222 21.74 8.88 -22.79
N ILE A 223 21.42 10.16 -22.64
CA ILE A 223 20.57 10.96 -23.54
C ILE A 223 21.27 12.27 -23.85
N GLU A 224 20.94 12.89 -24.99
CA GLU A 224 21.41 14.23 -25.30
C GLU A 224 20.69 15.22 -24.38
N SER A 225 21.46 15.95 -23.57
CA SER A 225 20.93 16.98 -22.66
C SER A 225 20.52 18.20 -23.48
N PRO A 226 19.26 18.66 -23.40
CA PRO A 226 18.81 19.87 -24.07
C PRO A 226 19.55 21.14 -23.62
N SER A 227 19.89 21.26 -22.34
CA SER A 227 20.56 22.45 -21.80
C SER A 227 21.98 22.64 -22.30
N VAL A 228 22.74 21.56 -22.50
CA VAL A 228 24.16 21.63 -22.87
C VAL A 228 24.50 21.04 -24.24
N GLY A 229 23.56 20.38 -24.92
CA GLY A 229 23.76 19.80 -26.25
C GLY A 229 24.77 18.66 -26.31
N VAL A 230 25.01 17.97 -25.19
CA VAL A 230 25.93 16.82 -25.12
C VAL A 230 25.27 15.62 -24.43
N ASN A 231 25.72 14.42 -24.80
CA ASN A 231 25.23 13.19 -24.17
C ASN A 231 25.65 13.12 -22.70
N GLN A 232 24.66 13.04 -21.82
CA GLN A 232 24.82 12.84 -20.38
C GLN A 232 24.12 11.57 -19.94
N ARG A 233 24.51 11.00 -18.79
CA ARG A 233 23.72 9.93 -18.18
C ARG A 233 22.36 10.46 -17.77
N ALA A 234 21.34 9.69 -18.07
CA ALA A 234 19.96 10.00 -17.71
C ALA A 234 19.40 8.91 -16.80
N TYR A 235 18.64 9.30 -15.80
CA TYR A 235 18.09 8.43 -14.78
C TYR A 235 16.56 8.45 -14.82
N PRO A 236 15.90 7.31 -14.57
CA PRO A 236 14.44 7.23 -14.46
C PRO A 236 13.90 7.88 -13.17
N GLN A 237 14.74 8.00 -12.15
CA GLN A 237 14.34 8.54 -10.85
C GLN A 237 15.54 9.15 -10.13
N VAL A 238 15.28 10.23 -9.40
CA VAL A 238 16.21 10.79 -8.42
C VAL A 238 15.52 10.80 -7.05
N THR A 239 16.23 10.40 -6.00
CA THR A 239 15.76 10.66 -4.63
C THR A 239 16.58 11.77 -4.02
N VAL A 240 15.90 12.82 -3.60
CA VAL A 240 16.50 13.93 -2.88
C VAL A 240 16.31 13.70 -1.38
N VAL A 241 17.39 13.82 -0.63
CA VAL A 241 17.41 13.70 0.82
C VAL A 241 17.43 15.11 1.39
N ALA A 242 16.31 15.57 1.92
CA ALA A 242 16.16 16.91 2.46
C ALA A 242 16.53 16.98 3.96
N GLU A 243 16.68 18.19 4.47
CA GLU A 243 16.64 18.45 5.90
C GLU A 243 15.23 18.19 6.46
N PRO A 244 15.08 17.45 7.58
CA PRO A 244 13.77 17.09 8.12
C PRO A 244 12.83 18.27 8.38
N ALA A 245 13.36 19.45 8.71
CA ALA A 245 12.57 20.64 9.02
C ALA A 245 12.10 21.42 7.78
N ARG A 246 12.64 21.13 6.60
CA ARG A 246 12.41 21.89 5.36
C ARG A 246 11.83 21.05 4.22
N ILE A 247 11.38 19.82 4.48
CA ILE A 247 10.92 18.88 3.45
C ILE A 247 9.88 19.51 2.52
N GLU A 248 8.84 20.16 3.06
CA GLU A 248 7.78 20.75 2.23
C GLU A 248 8.26 21.94 1.40
N THR A 249 9.18 22.75 1.95
CA THR A 249 9.82 23.84 1.19
C THR A 249 10.67 23.28 0.06
N VAL A 250 11.54 22.31 0.38
CA VAL A 250 12.41 21.63 -0.60
C VAL A 250 11.58 20.93 -1.68
N LYS A 251 10.46 20.29 -1.34
CA LYS A 251 9.52 19.71 -2.30
C LYS A 251 9.00 20.77 -3.28
N GLY A 252 8.59 21.93 -2.78
CA GLY A 252 8.15 23.05 -3.61
C GLY A 252 9.25 23.59 -4.52
N ASP A 253 10.46 23.76 -3.99
CA ASP A 253 11.62 24.25 -4.74
C ASP A 253 12.05 23.25 -5.82
N ILE A 254 12.04 21.95 -5.52
CA ILE A 254 12.27 20.89 -6.50
C ILE A 254 11.19 20.93 -7.59
N GLN A 255 9.91 21.04 -7.22
CA GLN A 255 8.82 21.09 -8.19
C GLN A 255 8.95 22.29 -9.14
N ALA A 256 9.41 23.44 -8.63
CA ALA A 256 9.71 24.61 -9.45
C ALA A 256 10.91 24.37 -10.37
N PHE A 257 12.01 23.83 -9.83
CA PHE A 257 13.21 23.48 -10.60
C PHE A 257 12.89 22.52 -11.77
N LEU A 258 12.00 21.55 -11.54
CA LEU A 258 11.62 20.58 -12.56
C LEU A 258 11.01 21.22 -13.81
N GLY A 259 10.37 22.38 -13.69
CA GLY A 259 9.75 23.09 -14.83
C GLY A 259 10.74 23.58 -15.88
N ASP A 260 11.97 23.90 -15.47
CA ASP A 260 13.04 24.43 -16.33
C ASP A 260 14.19 23.42 -16.54
N SER A 261 14.03 22.18 -16.06
CA SER A 261 15.05 21.12 -16.11
C SER A 261 15.12 20.42 -17.47
N ASP A 262 16.21 19.72 -17.77
CA ASP A 262 16.31 18.89 -18.99
C ASP A 262 15.17 17.87 -19.03
N ALA A 263 14.82 17.32 -17.87
CA ALA A 263 13.71 16.39 -17.73
C ALA A 263 12.38 16.94 -18.23
N ALA A 264 12.12 18.26 -18.13
CA ALA A 264 10.87 18.85 -18.61
C ALA A 264 10.75 18.81 -20.15
N GLU A 265 11.87 18.93 -20.85
CA GLU A 265 11.90 18.85 -22.32
C GLU A 265 12.00 17.39 -22.80
N LEU A 266 12.60 16.51 -21.99
CA LEU A 266 12.75 15.08 -22.29
C LEU A 266 11.50 14.24 -21.95
N LYS A 267 10.57 14.77 -21.14
CA LYS A 267 9.35 14.03 -20.76
C LYS A 267 8.40 13.87 -21.96
N PRO A 268 7.74 12.71 -22.13
CA PRO A 268 6.62 12.59 -23.04
C PRO A 268 5.44 13.48 -22.63
N ASP A 269 4.62 13.91 -23.59
CA ASP A 269 3.44 14.76 -23.33
C ASP A 269 2.43 14.14 -22.35
N SER A 270 2.36 12.81 -22.28
CA SER A 270 1.48 12.04 -21.39
C SER A 270 2.05 11.81 -19.98
N VAL A 271 3.14 12.50 -19.63
CA VAL A 271 3.86 12.31 -18.38
C VAL A 271 4.18 13.67 -17.79
N ASP A 272 3.93 13.82 -16.50
CA ASP A 272 4.34 14.97 -15.71
C ASP A 272 5.48 14.61 -14.76
N LEU A 273 6.24 15.61 -14.33
CA LEU A 273 7.30 15.45 -13.36
C LEU A 273 6.77 15.85 -11.99
N ALA A 274 6.93 14.97 -11.01
CA ALA A 274 6.44 15.21 -9.67
C ALA A 274 7.55 15.03 -8.63
N ALA A 275 7.57 15.96 -7.67
CA ALA A 275 8.25 15.81 -6.40
C ALA A 275 7.25 15.30 -5.35
N ARG A 276 7.46 14.07 -4.86
CA ARG A 276 6.58 13.41 -3.90
C ARG A 276 7.32 13.07 -2.62
N THR A 277 6.70 13.25 -1.47
CA THR A 277 7.25 12.79 -0.18
C THR A 277 6.68 11.43 0.19
N SER A 278 7.28 10.77 1.18
CA SER A 278 6.69 9.57 1.78
C SER A 278 5.29 9.82 2.36
N GLY A 279 5.00 11.05 2.80
CA GLY A 279 3.68 11.45 3.31
C GLY A 279 2.62 11.46 2.21
N ASP A 280 2.96 12.02 1.03
CA ASP A 280 2.03 12.08 -0.11
C ASP A 280 1.52 10.68 -0.50
N PHE A 281 2.42 9.68 -0.51
CA PHE A 281 2.02 8.30 -0.83
C PHE A 281 1.11 7.68 0.22
N VAL A 282 1.27 8.05 1.49
CA VAL A 282 0.40 7.55 2.56
C VAL A 282 -0.97 8.19 2.49
N GLU A 283 -1.04 9.47 2.14
CA GLU A 283 -2.30 10.16 1.85
C GLU A 283 -3.05 9.49 0.68
N ASP A 284 -2.35 9.21 -0.44
CA ASP A 284 -2.93 8.51 -1.59
C ASP A 284 -3.53 7.13 -1.21
N ILE A 285 -2.84 6.36 -0.36
CA ILE A 285 -3.34 5.06 0.10
C ILE A 285 -4.50 5.22 1.10
N GLN A 286 -4.41 6.18 2.01
CA GLN A 286 -5.51 6.50 2.94
C GLN A 286 -6.78 6.84 2.17
N ASP A 287 -6.67 7.60 1.08
CA ASP A 287 -7.81 7.94 0.23
C ASP A 287 -8.44 6.70 -0.42
N ILE A 288 -7.63 5.77 -0.92
CA ILE A 288 -8.11 4.49 -1.48
C ILE A 288 -8.79 3.64 -0.40
N ILE A 289 -8.16 3.48 0.78
CA ILE A 289 -8.74 2.73 1.90
C ILE A 289 -10.06 3.36 2.34
N ASN A 290 -10.12 4.69 2.43
CA ASN A 290 -11.34 5.42 2.78
C ASN A 290 -12.43 5.27 1.73
N GLN A 291 -12.08 5.20 0.44
CA GLN A 291 -13.03 4.94 -0.64
C GLN A 291 -13.60 3.52 -0.56
N VAL A 292 -12.74 2.51 -0.40
CA VAL A 292 -13.17 1.11 -0.22
C VAL A 292 -14.03 0.97 1.05
N THR A 293 -13.62 1.58 2.15
CA THR A 293 -14.36 1.55 3.42
C THR A 293 -15.74 2.18 3.28
N ARG A 294 -15.85 3.33 2.60
CA ARG A 294 -17.16 3.95 2.29
C ARG A 294 -18.04 3.05 1.44
N PHE A 295 -17.47 2.40 0.42
CA PHE A 295 -18.20 1.47 -0.45
C PHE A 295 -18.74 0.26 0.34
N VAL A 296 -17.89 -0.41 1.13
CA VAL A 296 -18.29 -1.54 1.98
C VAL A 296 -19.32 -1.11 3.03
N THR A 297 -19.13 0.05 3.65
CA THR A 297 -20.11 0.62 4.60
C THR A 297 -21.46 0.83 3.92
N GLY A 298 -21.48 1.30 2.67
CA GLY A 298 -22.69 1.41 1.86
C GLY A 298 -23.39 0.07 1.66
N ILE A 299 -22.66 -0.98 1.27
CA ILE A 299 -23.20 -2.34 1.13
C ILE A 299 -23.76 -2.83 2.47
N ALA A 300 -23.10 -2.52 3.57
CA ALA A 300 -23.55 -2.96 4.86
C ALA A 300 -24.79 -2.25 5.37
N VAL A 301 -24.97 -0.97 5.06
CA VAL A 301 -26.24 -0.27 5.31
C VAL A 301 -27.38 -0.99 4.57
N ILE A 302 -27.14 -1.43 3.33
CA ILE A 302 -28.11 -2.24 2.57
C ILE A 302 -28.34 -3.60 3.26
N ALA A 303 -27.29 -4.28 3.70
CA ALA A 303 -27.40 -5.57 4.41
C ALA A 303 -28.19 -5.43 5.73
N LEU A 304 -27.99 -4.32 6.46
CA LEU A 304 -28.75 -4.01 7.66
C LEU A 304 -30.23 -3.78 7.35
N ILE A 305 -30.55 -3.09 6.24
CA ILE A 305 -31.93 -2.92 5.77
C ILE A 305 -32.55 -4.27 5.41
N VAL A 306 -31.83 -5.14 4.71
CA VAL A 306 -32.29 -6.50 4.39
C VAL A 306 -32.53 -7.32 5.66
N GLY A 307 -31.63 -7.22 6.65
CA GLY A 307 -31.80 -7.82 7.96
C GLY A 307 -33.03 -7.30 8.69
N ALA A 308 -33.26 -5.98 8.69
CA ALA A 308 -34.42 -5.34 9.28
C ALA A 308 -35.73 -5.77 8.61
N ILE A 309 -35.76 -5.87 7.27
CA ILE A 309 -36.90 -6.41 6.52
C ILE A 309 -37.12 -7.89 6.86
N GLY A 310 -36.04 -8.67 7.00
CA GLY A 310 -36.09 -10.06 7.42
C GLY A 310 -36.74 -10.22 8.80
N ILE A 311 -36.31 -9.42 9.78
CA ILE A 311 -36.93 -9.35 11.11
C ILE A 311 -38.41 -8.97 10.98
N ALA A 312 -38.73 -7.90 10.24
CA ALA A 312 -40.10 -7.44 10.06
C ALA A 312 -41.01 -8.52 9.44
N ASN A 313 -40.55 -9.23 8.41
CA ASN A 313 -41.30 -10.29 7.77
C ASN A 313 -41.57 -11.46 8.75
N ILE A 314 -40.56 -11.85 9.53
CA ILE A 314 -40.69 -12.90 10.53
C ILE A 314 -41.64 -12.50 11.65
N MET A 315 -41.57 -11.25 12.11
CA MET A 315 -42.47 -10.70 13.12
C MET A 315 -43.91 -10.63 12.60
N LEU A 316 -44.12 -10.22 11.34
CA LEU A 316 -45.45 -10.20 10.72
C LEU A 316 -46.07 -11.60 10.72
N VAL A 317 -45.32 -12.60 10.27
CA VAL A 317 -45.80 -13.99 10.25
C VAL A 317 -46.08 -14.50 11.67
N SER A 318 -45.18 -14.25 12.64
CA SER A 318 -45.38 -14.63 14.05
C SER A 318 -46.65 -14.02 14.66
N VAL A 319 -46.91 -12.74 14.39
CA VAL A 319 -48.13 -12.05 14.84
C VAL A 319 -49.38 -12.67 14.20
N THR A 320 -49.34 -12.97 12.90
CA THR A 320 -50.48 -13.58 12.19
C THR A 320 -50.79 -15.00 12.69
N GLU A 321 -49.77 -15.80 12.96
CA GLU A 321 -49.90 -17.16 13.52
C GLU A 321 -50.49 -17.13 14.95
N ARG A 322 -50.24 -16.06 15.72
CA ARG A 322 -50.70 -15.89 17.12
C ARG A 322 -51.92 -14.98 17.31
N THR A 323 -52.66 -14.67 16.26
CA THR A 323 -53.86 -13.81 16.32
C THR A 323 -54.87 -14.26 17.38
N ARG A 324 -55.09 -15.57 17.54
CA ARG A 324 -56.00 -16.14 18.55
C ARG A 324 -55.51 -15.90 19.98
N GLU A 325 -54.20 -16.02 20.24
CA GLU A 325 -53.60 -15.75 21.55
C GLU A 325 -53.68 -14.26 21.91
N ILE A 326 -53.43 -13.38 20.95
CA ILE A 326 -53.59 -11.93 21.10
C ILE A 326 -55.04 -11.57 21.44
N GLY A 327 -56.01 -12.24 20.80
CA GLY A 327 -57.43 -12.08 21.08
C GLY A 327 -57.80 -12.45 22.52
N ILE A 328 -57.27 -13.56 23.03
CA ILE A 328 -57.47 -14.00 24.42
C ILE A 328 -56.84 -13.00 25.40
N MET A 329 -55.61 -12.55 25.15
CA MET A 329 -54.95 -11.54 26.00
C MET A 329 -55.77 -10.24 26.09
N LYS A 330 -56.28 -9.75 24.95
CA LYS A 330 -57.11 -8.55 24.93
C LYS A 330 -58.46 -8.75 25.64
N ALA A 331 -59.07 -9.94 25.50
CA ALA A 331 -60.31 -10.27 26.19
C ALA A 331 -60.13 -10.32 27.72
N VAL A 332 -58.94 -10.66 28.22
CA VAL A 332 -58.58 -10.67 29.65
C VAL A 332 -58.08 -9.28 30.13
N GLY A 333 -58.03 -8.27 29.25
CA GLY A 333 -57.78 -6.87 29.62
C GLY A 333 -56.41 -6.30 29.23
N ALA A 334 -55.61 -7.01 28.44
CA ALA A 334 -54.34 -6.47 27.93
C ALA A 334 -54.59 -5.28 26.97
N ARG A 335 -53.83 -4.19 27.12
CA ARG A 335 -53.94 -3.00 26.25
C ARG A 335 -53.12 -3.20 24.98
N ASN A 336 -53.44 -2.45 23.91
CA ASN A 336 -52.67 -2.50 22.64
C ASN A 336 -51.17 -2.23 22.85
N ARG A 337 -50.81 -1.37 23.80
CA ARG A 337 -49.43 -1.07 24.17
C ARG A 337 -48.70 -2.26 24.81
N ASP A 338 -49.41 -3.11 25.56
CA ASP A 338 -48.82 -4.28 26.21
C ASP A 338 -48.46 -5.34 25.16
N VAL A 339 -49.36 -5.54 24.17
CA VAL A 339 -49.12 -6.43 23.04
C VAL A 339 -47.99 -5.91 22.15
N MET A 340 -47.97 -4.60 21.85
CA MET A 340 -46.88 -3.98 21.09
C MET A 340 -45.54 -4.15 21.80
N GLY A 341 -45.48 -3.91 23.12
CA GLY A 341 -44.27 -4.07 23.93
C GLY A 341 -43.73 -5.50 23.93
N LEU A 342 -44.60 -6.51 23.88
CA LEU A 342 -44.19 -7.92 23.77
C LEU A 342 -43.46 -8.22 22.46
N PHE A 343 -44.06 -7.85 21.32
CA PHE A 343 -43.45 -8.09 20.02
C PHE A 343 -42.21 -7.23 19.79
N LEU A 344 -42.20 -5.99 20.27
CA LEU A 344 -41.02 -5.15 20.24
C LEU A 344 -39.87 -5.78 21.04
N ALA A 345 -40.15 -6.29 22.25
CA ALA A 345 -39.16 -6.99 23.06
C ALA A 345 -38.63 -8.26 22.36
N GLU A 346 -39.47 -9.02 21.66
CA GLU A 346 -39.05 -10.18 20.88
C GLU A 346 -38.11 -9.79 19.73
N ALA A 347 -38.44 -8.74 18.97
CA ALA A 347 -37.60 -8.21 17.91
C ALA A 347 -36.27 -7.66 18.45
N THR A 348 -36.28 -6.93 19.57
CA THR A 348 -35.07 -6.42 20.22
C THR A 348 -34.18 -7.54 20.72
N VAL A 349 -34.73 -8.60 21.30
CA VAL A 349 -33.94 -9.77 21.74
C VAL A 349 -33.30 -10.48 20.55
N LEU A 350 -34.02 -10.65 19.44
CA LEU A 350 -33.47 -11.25 18.22
C LEU A 350 -32.37 -10.38 17.58
N GLY A 351 -32.62 -9.09 17.42
CA GLY A 351 -31.65 -8.15 16.86
C GLY A 351 -30.40 -8.00 17.76
N GLY A 352 -30.61 -7.87 19.07
CA GLY A 352 -29.52 -7.79 20.05
C GLY A 352 -28.70 -9.07 20.12
N ALA A 353 -29.33 -10.25 20.06
CA ALA A 353 -28.60 -11.51 19.99
C ALA A 353 -27.74 -11.60 18.72
N GLY A 354 -28.26 -11.16 17.56
CA GLY A 354 -27.48 -11.13 16.33
C GLY A 354 -26.38 -10.08 16.26
N ALA A 355 -26.44 -9.03 17.09
CA ALA A 355 -25.38 -8.03 17.17
C ALA A 355 -24.25 -8.41 18.15
N ILE A 356 -24.54 -9.26 19.14
CA ILE A 356 -23.56 -9.72 20.15
C ILE A 356 -22.71 -10.89 19.63
N VAL A 357 -23.32 -11.74 18.80
CA VAL A 357 -22.66 -12.89 18.14
C VAL A 357 -21.79 -12.39 16.99
#